data_AF-A0A7C4RL78-F1
#
_entry.id   AF-A0A7C4RL78-F1
#
_cell.length_a   1.000
_cell.length_b   1.000
_cell.length_c   1.000
_cell.angle_alpha   90.00
_cell.angle_beta   90.00
_cell.angle_gamma   90.00
#
_symmetry.space_group_name_H-M   'P 1'
#
loop_
_entity.id
_entity.type
_entity.pdbx_description
1 polymer ?
#
loop_
_entity_poly.entity_id
_entity_poly.type
_entity_poly.pdbx_seq_one_letter_code
_entity_poly.pdbx_strand_id
1 'polypeptide(L)'
;MKLIAHRGNTNGPTRWENEPSYIVDSIKKGFDVEIDVWYVNNEYFLGHDEPIYKIKKDFLYQEQLWCHAKNPGALQEMNNADIHCFWHQNDDYTITSKGFIWSFPNAAYIANMVVNQPEIYTDLIEFNTNVFAVCSDYVDLLKILDNKHE
;
A
#
# COMPACT_ATOMS: atom_id res chain seq x y z
N MET A 1 4.61 -12.72 8.23
CA MET A 1 3.76 -11.52 8.07
C MET A 1 3.86 -11.04 6.62
N LYS A 2 2.84 -10.41 6.01
CA LYS A 2 3.00 -9.79 4.68
C LYS A 2 3.67 -8.42 4.79
N LEU A 3 4.56 -8.08 3.86
CA LEU A 3 5.24 -6.78 3.78
C LEU A 3 4.80 -6.04 2.52
N ILE A 4 4.25 -4.84 2.70
CA ILE A 4 3.69 -3.99 1.65
C ILE A 4 4.58 -2.74 1.55
N ALA A 5 5.24 -2.55 0.41
CA ALA A 5 6.03 -1.36 0.14
C ALA A 5 5.10 -0.17 -0.08
N HIS A 6 5.13 0.83 0.80
CA HIS A 6 4.32 2.03 0.67
C HIS A 6 4.75 2.82 -0.57
N ARG A 7 3.87 2.99 -1.56
CA ARG A 7 4.15 3.64 -2.85
C ARG A 7 5.35 3.08 -3.62
N GLY A 8 5.73 1.85 -3.32
CA GLY A 8 6.92 1.18 -3.88
C GLY A 8 8.21 1.35 -3.06
N ASN A 9 8.23 2.11 -1.97
CA ASN A 9 9.42 2.33 -1.15
C ASN A 9 9.86 1.06 -0.41
N THR A 10 11.14 0.69 -0.52
CA THR A 10 11.69 -0.46 0.23
C THR A 10 12.68 -0.08 1.33
N ASN A 11 13.32 1.08 1.22
CA ASN A 11 14.34 1.55 2.17
C ASN A 11 14.26 3.07 2.40
N GLY A 12 13.04 3.54 2.67
CA GLY A 12 12.69 4.93 2.95
C GLY A 12 12.02 5.64 1.76
N PRO A 13 11.44 6.84 2.02
CA PRO A 13 10.78 7.65 1.00
C PRO A 13 11.70 8.05 -0.15
N THR A 14 11.15 8.10 -1.36
CA THR A 14 11.92 8.46 -2.56
C THR A 14 11.11 9.32 -3.53
N ARG A 15 11.79 9.98 -4.48
CA ARG A 15 11.11 10.70 -5.57
C ARG A 15 10.43 9.78 -6.60
N TRP A 16 10.64 8.48 -6.50
CA TRP A 16 10.13 7.48 -7.43
C TRP A 16 8.83 6.83 -6.92
N GLU A 17 8.27 7.34 -5.82
CA GLU A 17 6.97 6.93 -5.32
C GLU A 17 5.94 6.91 -6.44
N ASN A 18 5.14 5.84 -6.47
CA ASN A 18 4.10 5.59 -7.48
C ASN A 18 4.59 5.46 -8.94
N GLU A 19 5.90 5.46 -9.20
CA GLU A 19 6.43 5.27 -10.55
C GLU A 19 6.28 3.78 -10.97
N PRO A 20 5.69 3.49 -12.16
CA PRO A 20 5.36 2.12 -12.54
C PRO A 20 6.54 1.13 -12.53
N SER A 21 7.73 1.54 -12.97
CA SER A 21 8.90 0.65 -12.99
C SER A 21 9.43 0.37 -11.58
N TYR A 22 9.41 1.38 -10.71
CA TYR A 22 9.78 1.26 -9.29
C TYR A 22 8.84 0.32 -8.53
N ILE A 23 7.54 0.43 -8.77
CA ILE A 23 6.53 -0.51 -8.23
C ILE A 23 6.84 -1.94 -8.65
N VAL A 24 7.08 -2.16 -9.96
CA VAL A 24 7.38 -3.48 -10.51
C VAL A 24 8.67 -4.05 -9.91
N ASP A 25 9.68 -3.22 -9.66
CA ASP A 25 10.92 -3.67 -9.04
C ASP A 25 10.73 -4.07 -7.56
N SER A 26 9.87 -3.37 -6.82
CA SER A 26 9.49 -3.77 -5.46
C SER A 26 8.70 -5.08 -5.43
N ILE A 27 7.80 -5.30 -6.40
CA ILE A 27 7.11 -6.60 -6.57
C ILE A 27 8.11 -7.72 -6.85
N LYS A 28 9.08 -7.50 -7.74
CA LYS A 28 10.13 -8.50 -8.06
C LYS A 28 11.00 -8.87 -6.86
N LYS A 29 11.16 -7.98 -5.88
CA LYS A 29 11.85 -8.27 -4.59
C LYS A 29 11.01 -9.13 -3.64
N GLY A 30 9.77 -9.44 -3.99
CA GLY A 30 8.85 -10.28 -3.24
C GLY A 30 7.97 -9.50 -2.25
N PHE A 31 7.82 -8.18 -2.43
CA PHE A 31 6.92 -7.37 -1.62
C PHE A 31 5.57 -7.21 -2.32
N ASP A 32 4.51 -7.09 -1.51
CA ASP A 32 3.28 -6.46 -1.96
C ASP A 32 3.54 -4.93 -2.06
N VAL A 33 2.69 -4.17 -2.76
CA VAL A 33 2.90 -2.71 -2.94
C VAL A 33 1.58 -1.97 -2.80
N GLU A 34 1.57 -0.93 -1.97
CA GLU A 34 0.48 0.05 -1.91
C GLU A 34 0.77 1.14 -2.94
N ILE A 35 -0.27 1.58 -3.66
CA ILE A 35 -0.16 2.62 -4.70
C ILE A 35 -1.33 3.58 -4.64
N ASP A 36 -1.07 4.86 -4.89
CA ASP A 36 -2.08 5.91 -5.00
C ASP A 36 -2.62 5.98 -6.44
N VAL A 37 -3.92 5.75 -6.61
CA VAL A 37 -4.58 5.66 -7.92
C VAL A 37 -5.61 6.77 -8.11
N TRP A 38 -5.54 7.42 -9.27
CA TRP A 38 -6.49 8.41 -9.75
C TRP A 38 -7.19 7.90 -11.00
N TYR A 39 -8.43 8.35 -11.19
CA TYR A 39 -9.17 8.19 -12.44
C TYR A 39 -9.67 9.54 -12.91
N VAL A 40 -9.14 10.02 -14.03
CA VAL A 40 -9.40 11.35 -14.57
C VAL A 40 -9.61 11.25 -16.07
N ASN A 41 -10.68 11.84 -16.60
CA ASN A 41 -11.00 11.86 -18.03
C ASN A 41 -10.99 10.46 -18.69
N ASN A 42 -11.55 9.46 -18.00
CA ASN A 42 -11.60 8.06 -18.42
C ASN A 42 -10.25 7.33 -18.51
N GLU A 43 -9.23 7.84 -17.80
CA GLU A 43 -7.89 7.27 -17.80
C GLU A 43 -7.38 7.09 -16.37
N TYR A 44 -6.53 6.08 -16.16
CA TYR A 44 -5.90 5.78 -14.89
C TYR A 44 -4.53 6.43 -14.77
N PHE A 45 -4.24 6.98 -13.61
CA PHE A 45 -2.95 7.57 -13.26
C PHE A 45 -2.52 7.15 -11.87
N LEU A 46 -1.21 7.13 -11.63
CA LEU A 46 -0.61 6.95 -10.31
C LEU A 46 0.01 8.25 -9.80
N GLY A 47 -0.01 8.46 -8.48
CA GLY A 47 0.68 9.58 -7.83
C GLY A 47 0.03 9.99 -6.52
N HIS A 48 0.82 10.55 -5.59
CA HIS A 48 0.35 10.83 -4.24
C HIS A 48 -0.56 12.06 -4.15
N ASP A 49 -0.04 13.22 -4.51
CA ASP A 49 -0.77 14.50 -4.42
C ASP A 49 -1.51 14.82 -5.72
N GLU A 50 -1.00 14.31 -6.86
CA GLU A 50 -1.50 14.60 -8.19
C GLU A 50 -1.42 13.35 -9.10
N PRO A 51 -2.24 13.27 -10.18
CA PRO A 51 -2.18 12.19 -11.16
C PRO A 51 -0.99 12.35 -12.12
N ILE A 52 0.16 11.73 -11.79
CA ILE A 52 1.43 11.93 -12.51
C ILE A 52 1.64 10.87 -13.60
N TYR A 53 1.60 9.59 -13.24
CA TYR A 53 2.00 8.50 -14.13
C TYR A 53 0.80 7.83 -14.75
N LYS A 54 0.55 8.11 -16.04
CA LYS A 54 -0.51 7.44 -16.79
C LYS A 54 -0.22 5.93 -16.94
N ILE A 55 -1.21 5.11 -16.64
CA ILE A 55 -1.13 3.65 -16.74
C ILE A 55 -2.30 3.06 -17.51
N LYS A 56 -2.12 1.82 -18.00
CA LYS A 56 -3.23 1.01 -18.50
C LYS A 56 -3.93 0.34 -17.33
N LYS A 57 -5.26 0.14 -17.44
CA LYS A 57 -6.06 -0.58 -16.46
C LYS A 57 -5.46 -1.95 -16.08
N ASP A 58 -4.90 -2.67 -17.06
CA ASP A 58 -4.26 -3.99 -16.87
C ASP A 58 -3.16 -3.98 -15.80
N PHE A 59 -2.49 -2.85 -15.57
CA PHE A 59 -1.47 -2.73 -14.54
C PHE A 59 -2.02 -2.97 -13.12
N LEU A 60 -3.27 -2.58 -12.88
CA LEU A 60 -3.92 -2.64 -11.57
C LEU A 60 -4.42 -4.04 -11.19
N TYR A 61 -4.39 -5.01 -12.12
CA TYR A 61 -4.81 -6.38 -11.85
C TYR A 61 -3.72 -7.27 -11.23
N GLN A 62 -2.53 -6.72 -10.96
CA GLN A 62 -1.48 -7.45 -10.29
C GLN A 62 -1.91 -7.82 -8.86
N GLU A 63 -1.79 -9.10 -8.50
CA GLU A 63 -2.25 -9.62 -7.20
C GLU A 63 -1.55 -9.00 -5.99
N GLN A 64 -0.34 -8.46 -6.20
CA GLN A 64 0.49 -7.82 -5.19
C GLN A 64 0.11 -6.36 -4.91
N LEU A 65 -0.78 -5.76 -5.71
CA LEU A 65 -1.13 -4.35 -5.59
C LEU A 65 -2.30 -4.11 -4.63
N TRP A 66 -2.11 -3.12 -3.77
CA TRP A 66 -3.11 -2.56 -2.87
C TRP A 66 -3.42 -1.13 -3.34
N CYS A 67 -4.54 -0.95 -4.05
CA CYS A 67 -4.81 0.32 -4.75
C CYS A 67 -5.59 1.30 -3.87
N HIS A 68 -4.91 2.35 -3.39
CA HIS A 68 -5.52 3.44 -2.67
C HIS A 68 -6.19 4.43 -3.64
N ALA A 69 -7.51 4.51 -3.63
CA ALA A 69 -8.26 5.46 -4.45
C ALA A 69 -8.11 6.89 -3.92
N LYS A 70 -7.59 7.80 -4.76
CA LYS A 70 -7.39 9.22 -4.41
C LYS A 70 -8.53 10.13 -4.83
N ASN A 71 -9.43 9.64 -5.67
CA ASN A 71 -10.66 10.34 -6.03
C ASN A 71 -11.85 9.37 -6.16
N PRO A 72 -13.10 9.87 -6.06
CA PRO A 72 -14.29 9.02 -6.13
C PRO A 72 -14.38 8.21 -7.43
N GLY A 73 -13.90 8.78 -8.55
CA GLY A 73 -13.82 8.09 -9.83
C GLY A 73 -12.94 6.85 -9.77
N ALA A 74 -11.75 6.94 -9.16
CA ALA A 74 -10.86 5.79 -9.02
C ALA A 74 -11.50 4.69 -8.16
N LEU A 75 -12.14 5.06 -7.05
CA LEU A 75 -12.81 4.10 -6.18
C LEU A 75 -13.92 3.36 -6.93
N GLN A 76 -14.81 4.10 -7.59
CA GLN A 76 -15.92 3.51 -8.34
C GLN A 76 -15.45 2.58 -9.45
N GLU A 77 -14.50 3.04 -10.27
CA GLU A 77 -14.07 2.29 -11.46
C GLU A 77 -13.22 1.07 -11.10
N MET A 78 -12.36 1.16 -10.08
CA MET A 78 -11.63 -0.01 -9.57
C MET A 78 -12.58 -1.03 -8.95
N ASN A 79 -13.57 -0.59 -8.16
CA ASN A 79 -14.54 -1.50 -7.55
C ASN A 79 -15.40 -2.22 -8.60
N ASN A 80 -15.88 -1.50 -9.62
CA ASN A 80 -16.64 -2.09 -10.74
C ASN A 80 -15.80 -3.09 -11.57
N ALA A 81 -14.48 -2.94 -11.54
CA ALA A 81 -13.53 -3.75 -12.27
C ALA A 81 -13.00 -4.96 -11.49
N ASP A 82 -13.44 -5.16 -10.24
CA ASP A 82 -12.92 -6.16 -9.30
C ASP A 82 -11.40 -6.00 -9.05
N ILE A 83 -10.92 -4.76 -9.04
CA ILE A 83 -9.55 -4.41 -8.66
C ILE A 83 -9.47 -4.31 -7.13
N HIS A 84 -8.36 -4.78 -6.56
CA HIS A 84 -8.14 -4.66 -5.11
C HIS A 84 -7.88 -3.20 -4.75
N CYS A 85 -8.88 -2.55 -4.18
CA CYS A 85 -8.80 -1.14 -3.84
C CYS A 85 -9.37 -0.81 -2.47
N PHE A 86 -9.08 0.39 -2.00
CA PHE A 86 -9.65 0.95 -0.78
C PHE A 86 -9.63 2.47 -0.84
N TRP A 87 -10.41 3.11 0.02
CA TRP A 87 -10.34 4.54 0.28
C TRP A 87 -9.90 4.74 1.73
N HIS A 88 -8.95 5.65 1.95
CA HIS A 88 -8.49 5.98 3.29
C HIS A 88 -8.06 7.45 3.35
N GLN A 89 -8.50 8.17 4.37
CA GLN A 89 -8.05 9.56 4.54
C GLN A 89 -7.68 9.84 5.98
N ASN A 90 -8.67 9.96 6.87
CA ASN A 90 -8.47 10.20 8.31
C ASN A 90 -9.27 9.20 9.16
N ASP A 91 -9.78 8.14 8.54
CA ASP A 91 -10.51 7.07 9.20
C ASP A 91 -9.53 6.24 10.02
N ASP A 92 -9.80 5.95 11.30
CA ASP A 92 -8.91 5.08 12.09
C ASP A 92 -8.71 3.71 11.43
N TYR A 93 -9.76 3.22 10.76
CA TYR A 93 -9.74 1.98 10.00
C TYR A 93 -10.61 2.11 8.75
N THR A 94 -10.17 1.46 7.68
CA THR A 94 -10.99 1.22 6.48
C THR A 94 -10.99 -0.27 6.13
N ILE A 95 -11.85 -0.66 5.19
CA ILE A 95 -11.92 -2.03 4.68
C ILE A 95 -11.66 -1.98 3.18
N THR A 96 -10.74 -2.82 2.70
CA THR A 96 -10.46 -2.96 1.27
C THR A 96 -11.58 -3.74 0.56
N SER A 97 -11.68 -3.62 -0.77
CA SER A 97 -12.66 -4.35 -1.59
C SER A 97 -12.58 -5.87 -1.43
N LYS A 98 -11.44 -6.39 -0.94
CA LYS A 98 -11.23 -7.82 -0.62
C LYS A 98 -11.43 -8.17 0.86
N GLY A 99 -11.94 -7.27 1.68
CA GLY A 99 -12.33 -7.54 3.07
C GLY A 99 -11.21 -7.41 4.12
N PHE A 100 -10.01 -6.97 3.73
CA PHE A 100 -8.93 -6.69 4.70
C PHE A 100 -9.15 -5.37 5.42
N ILE A 101 -8.89 -5.33 6.72
CA ILE A 101 -8.88 -4.10 7.51
C ILE A 101 -7.54 -3.39 7.32
N TRP A 102 -7.57 -2.09 7.04
CA TRP A 102 -6.39 -1.25 6.87
C TRP A 102 -6.42 -0.11 7.89
N SER A 103 -5.35 0.06 8.67
CA SER A 103 -5.30 1.02 9.78
C SER A 103 -4.77 2.38 9.34
N PHE A 104 -5.19 3.43 10.06
CA PHE A 104 -4.43 4.68 10.10
C PHE A 104 -3.10 4.47 10.86
N PRO A 105 -2.03 5.23 10.60
CA PRO A 105 -0.71 4.95 11.19
C PRO A 105 -0.59 4.96 12.72
N ASN A 106 -1.54 5.57 13.45
CA ASN A 106 -1.56 5.60 14.92
C ASN A 106 -2.80 4.90 15.52
N ALA A 107 -3.52 4.12 14.73
CA ALA A 107 -4.70 3.43 15.22
C ALA A 107 -4.31 2.25 16.13
N ALA A 108 -5.21 1.91 17.07
CA ALA A 108 -5.00 0.77 17.95
C ALA A 108 -4.94 -0.55 17.16
N TYR A 109 -4.06 -1.46 17.58
CA TYR A 109 -3.88 -2.70 16.84
C TYR A 109 -5.00 -3.69 17.14
N ILE A 110 -5.60 -4.21 16.08
CA ILE A 110 -6.58 -5.29 16.11
C ILE A 110 -6.09 -6.48 15.29
N ALA A 111 -6.60 -7.67 15.61
CA ALA A 111 -6.19 -8.89 14.93
C ALA A 111 -6.45 -8.82 13.42
N ASN A 112 -5.54 -9.40 12.63
CA ASN A 112 -5.66 -9.58 11.18
C ASN A 112 -5.80 -8.28 10.35
N MET A 113 -5.24 -7.17 10.83
CA MET A 113 -5.21 -5.90 10.07
C MET A 113 -3.90 -5.70 9.30
N VAL A 114 -3.95 -4.79 8.32
CA VAL A 114 -2.77 -4.14 7.74
C VAL A 114 -2.43 -2.90 8.59
N VAL A 115 -1.23 -2.87 9.14
CA VAL A 115 -0.70 -1.70 9.87
C VAL A 115 -0.04 -0.77 8.87
N ASN A 116 -0.52 0.47 8.76
CA ASN A 116 0.06 1.46 7.86
C ASN A 116 1.14 2.30 8.55
N GLN A 117 2.29 2.48 7.91
CA GLN A 117 3.43 3.32 8.32
C GLN A 117 3.70 3.36 9.84
N PRO A 118 3.92 2.22 10.51
CA PRO A 118 4.20 2.20 11.95
C PRO A 118 5.46 2.99 12.34
N GLU A 119 6.42 3.17 11.42
CA GLU A 119 7.64 3.95 11.60
C GLU A 119 7.41 5.42 11.99
N ILE A 120 6.21 5.96 11.78
CA ILE A 120 5.87 7.34 12.17
C ILE A 120 5.77 7.46 13.70
N TYR A 121 5.39 6.39 14.40
CA TYR A 121 5.07 6.44 15.83
C TYR A 121 5.81 5.39 16.68
N THR A 122 6.52 4.45 16.05
CA THR A 122 7.19 3.35 16.74
C THR A 122 8.52 3.06 16.06
N ASP A 123 9.55 2.73 16.85
CA ASP A 123 10.79 2.19 16.30
C ASP A 123 10.51 0.82 15.70
N LEU A 124 10.79 0.64 14.41
CA LEU A 124 10.55 -0.62 13.72
C LEU A 124 11.32 -1.79 14.33
N ILE A 125 12.42 -1.53 15.06
CA ILE A 125 13.18 -2.56 15.78
C ILE A 125 12.35 -3.13 16.95
N GLU A 126 11.50 -2.31 17.58
CA GLU A 126 10.62 -2.71 18.68
C GLU A 126 9.26 -3.20 18.19
N PHE A 127 9.00 -3.12 16.88
CA PHE A 127 7.74 -3.53 16.27
C PHE A 127 7.60 -5.05 16.28
N ASN A 128 6.88 -5.57 17.29
CA ASN A 128 6.59 -7.00 17.44
C ASN A 128 5.09 -7.20 17.63
N THR A 129 4.37 -7.49 16.54
CA THR A 129 2.91 -7.64 16.57
C THR A 129 2.43 -8.79 15.69
N ASN A 130 1.37 -9.47 16.15
CA ASN A 130 0.69 -10.50 15.37
C ASN A 130 -0.36 -9.86 14.45
N VAL A 131 0.11 -9.23 13.37
CA VAL A 131 -0.72 -8.54 12.37
C VAL A 131 -0.68 -9.29 11.04
N PHE A 132 -1.66 -9.02 10.17
CA PHE A 132 -1.72 -9.69 8.87
C PHE A 132 -0.60 -9.18 7.95
N ALA A 133 -0.46 -7.85 7.85
CA ALA A 133 0.55 -7.21 7.04
C ALA A 133 1.01 -5.87 7.64
N VAL A 134 2.15 -5.39 7.17
CA VAL A 134 2.65 -4.03 7.45
C VAL A 134 2.91 -3.33 6.12
N CYS A 135 2.32 -2.14 5.95
CA CYS A 135 2.63 -1.21 4.88
C CYS A 135 3.63 -0.18 5.41
N SER A 136 4.81 -0.07 4.82
CA SER A 136 5.89 0.76 5.35
C SER A 136 6.79 1.26 4.22
N ASP A 137 7.44 2.39 4.45
CA ASP A 137 8.51 2.89 3.60
C ASP A 137 9.80 2.06 3.74
N TYR A 138 9.92 1.24 4.80
CA TYR A 138 11.15 0.54 5.20
C TYR A 138 10.99 -1.00 5.25
N VAL A 139 10.29 -1.59 4.28
CA VAL A 139 10.04 -3.05 4.24
C VAL A 139 11.30 -3.92 4.17
N ASP A 140 12.43 -3.41 3.65
CA ASP A 140 13.71 -4.15 3.67
C ASP A 140 14.21 -4.37 5.11
N LEU A 141 14.06 -3.36 5.98
CA LEU A 141 14.42 -3.49 7.40
C LEU A 141 13.51 -4.49 8.12
N LEU A 142 12.19 -4.36 7.92
CA LEU A 142 11.21 -5.29 8.49
C LEU A 142 11.47 -6.74 8.07
N LYS A 143 11.84 -6.98 6.81
CA LYS A 143 12.21 -8.31 6.30
C LYS A 143 13.42 -8.90 7.02
N ILE A 144 14.43 -8.07 7.33
CA ILE A 144 15.60 -8.51 8.09
C ILE A 144 15.21 -8.86 9.53
N LEU A 145 14.32 -8.10 10.14
CA LEU A 145 13.85 -8.34 11.51
C LEU A 145 12.99 -9.60 11.60
N ASP A 146 12.08 -9.82 10.66
CA ASP A 146 11.22 -11.03 10.61
C ASP A 146 12.07 -12.32 10.53
N ASN A 147 13.10 -12.33 9.67
CA ASN A 147 14.01 -13.47 9.51
C ASN A 147 14.89 -13.77 10.74
N LYS A 148 15.02 -12.84 11.70
CA LYS A 148 15.79 -13.09 12.94
C LYS A 148 14.97 -13.84 14.00
N HIS A 149 13.65 -13.94 13.80
CA HIS A 149 12.72 -14.57 14.73
C HIS A 149 12.26 -15.97 14.28
N GLU A 150 12.74 -16.46 13.13
CA GLU A 150 12.65 -17.86 12.67
C GLU A 150 13.85 -18.69 13.16
#